data_AF-A0A0R2QFW1-F1
#
_entry.id   AF-A0A0R2QFW1-F1
#
_cell.length_a   1.000
_cell.length_b   1.000
_cell.length_c   1.000
_cell.angle_alpha   90.00
_cell.angle_beta   90.00
_cell.angle_gamma   90.00
#
_symmetry.space_group_name_H-M   'P 1'
#
loop_
_entity.id
_entity.type
_entity.pdbx_description
1 polymer ?
#
loop_
_entity_poly.entity_id
_entity_poly.type
_entity_poly.pdbx_seq_one_letter_code
_entity_poly.pdbx_strand_id
1 'polypeptide(L)'
;MSQLALLGGNKVRTTPFPAWPYYDESERQALNRVLDSRNWWSNQGNEVKEFENEWSQYTNAKASFAVTNGTHTLEVIFLALGIGDGDEVIVADWSFLATISTILTVNAIPKIVDVDPLTGTIDVKQAENAISRKTKAIVCVHVAGSMSDMDGLLELGRKHGIAIIEDSAHAHGSRWNGHHAGTLGDAGSFSFQSSKLMTAGEGGVITTKREDLIPMFKSYINCGRGEGIWYYRHIRLGGNYRLSEWQGAVLRTQLARFADQQKNRAANANYLNAEIAKIPGFKPQGRYKGCTDQGNYCYVVEVESEKLSGASRDQIRNAL
;
A
#
# COMPACT_ATOMS: atom_id res chain seq x y z
N MET A 1 2.26 34.10 27.49
CA MET A 1 2.42 32.85 26.71
C MET A 1 2.33 31.69 27.68
N SER A 2 1.53 30.66 27.39
CA SER A 2 1.57 29.43 28.18
C SER A 2 2.96 28.80 28.08
N GLN A 3 3.48 28.28 29.19
CA GLN A 3 4.71 27.50 29.18
C GLN A 3 4.51 26.26 28.32
N LEU A 4 5.45 25.94 27.43
CA LEU A 4 5.38 24.74 26.60
C LEU A 4 5.39 23.49 27.48
N ALA A 5 4.66 22.45 27.09
CA ALA A 5 4.60 21.21 27.85
C ALA A 5 5.99 20.57 28.05
N LEU A 6 6.85 20.62 27.02
CA LEU A 6 8.24 20.16 27.08
C LEU A 6 9.08 20.91 28.12
N LEU A 7 8.72 22.15 28.44
CA LEU A 7 9.42 23.00 29.40
C LEU A 7 8.74 23.00 30.78
N GLY A 8 7.87 22.03 31.07
CA GLY A 8 7.16 21.93 32.35
C GLY A 8 5.77 22.58 32.38
N GLY A 9 5.26 23.04 31.22
CA GLY A 9 3.87 23.48 31.08
C GLY A 9 2.86 22.34 31.01
N ASN A 10 1.57 22.69 30.95
CA ASN A 10 0.50 21.70 30.85
C ASN A 10 0.39 21.12 29.44
N LYS A 11 0.26 19.78 29.34
CA LYS A 11 -0.04 19.10 28.08
C LYS A 11 -1.44 19.48 27.60
N VAL A 12 -1.58 19.80 26.32
CA VAL A 12 -2.88 20.09 25.69
C VAL A 12 -3.79 18.85 25.70
N ARG A 13 -3.20 17.65 25.62
CA ARG A 13 -3.91 16.38 25.63
C ARG A 13 -3.37 15.46 26.71
N THR A 14 -4.27 14.95 27.55
CA THR A 14 -3.96 13.98 28.63
C THR A 14 -4.50 12.58 28.32
N THR A 15 -5.49 12.45 27.44
CA THR A 15 -6.06 11.17 26.99
C THR A 15 -5.26 10.61 25.80
N PRO A 16 -4.84 9.33 25.79
CA PRO A 16 -4.13 8.73 24.66
C PRO A 16 -4.98 8.69 23.37
N PHE A 17 -4.32 8.52 22.23
CA PHE A 17 -4.99 8.40 20.93
C PHE A 17 -5.57 6.98 20.87
N PRO A 18 -6.56 6.71 20.00
CA PRO A 18 -7.06 5.36 19.83
C PRO A 18 -5.92 4.37 19.60
N ALA A 19 -5.96 3.24 20.30
CA ALA A 19 -4.97 2.19 20.15
C ALA A 19 -5.08 1.52 18.77
N TRP A 20 -3.95 1.03 18.26
CA TRP A 20 -3.87 0.27 17.02
C TRP A 20 -2.98 -0.96 17.22
N PRO A 21 -3.33 -2.14 16.68
CA PRO A 21 -4.53 -2.45 15.88
C PRO A 21 -5.82 -2.42 16.71
N TYR A 22 -6.92 -2.05 16.08
CA TYR A 22 -8.26 -2.13 16.68
C TYR A 22 -8.87 -3.51 16.42
N TYR A 23 -9.47 -4.12 17.44
CA TYR A 23 -10.28 -5.33 17.32
C TYR A 23 -11.49 -5.23 18.25
N ASP A 24 -12.53 -6.00 17.95
CA ASP A 24 -13.70 -6.20 18.81
C ASP A 24 -14.07 -7.70 18.86
N GLU A 25 -15.27 -8.02 19.33
CA GLU A 25 -15.74 -9.41 19.46
C GLU A 25 -15.80 -10.13 18.09
N SER A 26 -15.97 -9.40 16.99
CA SER A 26 -16.04 -10.03 15.66
C SER A 26 -14.74 -10.72 15.26
N GLU A 27 -13.57 -10.17 15.63
CA GLU A 27 -12.28 -10.86 15.44
C GLU A 27 -12.23 -12.18 16.22
N ARG A 28 -12.70 -12.19 17.47
CA ARG A 28 -12.70 -13.42 18.30
C ARG A 28 -13.58 -14.49 17.69
N GLN A 29 -14.78 -14.11 17.25
CA GLN A 29 -15.69 -15.02 16.56
C GLN A 29 -15.10 -15.53 15.25
N ALA A 30 -14.44 -14.67 14.48
CA ALA A 30 -13.79 -15.06 13.22
C ALA A 30 -12.67 -16.06 13.43
N LEU A 31 -11.83 -15.87 14.45
CA LEU A 31 -10.78 -16.83 14.80
C LEU A 31 -11.39 -18.16 15.26
N ASN A 32 -12.43 -18.16 16.08
CA ASN A 32 -13.09 -19.41 16.51
C ASN A 32 -13.69 -20.18 15.33
N ARG A 33 -14.27 -19.51 14.32
CA ARG A 33 -14.73 -20.19 13.10
C ARG A 33 -13.62 -20.95 12.38
N VAL A 34 -12.43 -20.35 12.25
CA VAL A 34 -11.26 -21.01 11.65
C VAL A 34 -10.84 -22.21 12.49
N LEU A 35 -10.75 -22.03 13.81
CA LEU A 35 -10.39 -23.11 14.74
C LEU A 35 -11.33 -24.31 14.59
N ASP A 36 -12.63 -24.08 14.69
CA ASP A 36 -13.66 -25.12 14.68
C ASP A 36 -13.75 -25.84 13.32
N SER A 37 -13.44 -25.14 12.22
CA SER A 37 -13.44 -25.71 10.87
C SER A 37 -12.34 -26.77 10.64
N ARG A 38 -11.22 -26.69 11.39
CA ARG A 38 -9.97 -27.45 11.16
C ARG A 38 -9.33 -27.25 9.78
N ASN A 39 -9.79 -26.26 9.01
CA ASN A 39 -9.28 -25.91 7.70
C ASN A 39 -8.47 -24.62 7.81
N TRP A 40 -7.15 -24.72 8.04
CA TRP A 40 -6.33 -23.56 8.45
C TRP A 40 -5.48 -22.94 7.34
N TRP A 41 -5.61 -23.44 6.11
CA TRP A 41 -4.87 -22.95 4.95
C TRP A 41 -5.79 -22.70 3.76
N SER A 42 -5.40 -21.77 2.90
CA SER A 42 -6.23 -21.17 1.86
C SER A 42 -6.78 -22.14 0.80
N ASN A 43 -6.15 -23.30 0.61
CA ASN A 43 -6.61 -24.28 -0.39
C ASN A 43 -7.70 -25.22 0.15
N GLN A 44 -8.01 -25.15 1.44
CA GLN A 44 -9.02 -26.00 2.09
C GLN A 44 -10.07 -25.17 2.84
N GLY A 45 -9.67 -24.04 3.41
CA GLY A 45 -10.59 -23.11 4.04
C GLY A 45 -11.28 -22.16 3.04
N ASN A 46 -12.05 -21.21 3.57
CA ASN A 46 -12.83 -20.26 2.78
C ASN A 46 -12.59 -18.79 3.19
N GLU A 47 -11.98 -18.51 4.33
CA GLU A 47 -11.80 -17.15 4.85
C GLU A 47 -10.86 -16.31 3.95
N VAL A 48 -9.78 -16.89 3.42
CA VAL A 48 -8.91 -16.18 2.45
C VAL A 48 -9.65 -15.91 1.14
N LYS A 49 -10.39 -16.90 0.64
CA LYS A 49 -11.15 -16.77 -0.61
C LYS A 49 -12.25 -15.71 -0.51
N GLU A 50 -13.00 -15.68 0.60
CA GLU A 50 -14.00 -14.64 0.81
C GLU A 50 -13.37 -13.28 1.01
N PHE A 51 -12.22 -13.19 1.69
CA PHE A 51 -11.48 -11.94 1.77
C PHE A 51 -11.08 -11.41 0.39
N GLU A 52 -10.56 -12.27 -0.50
CA GLU A 52 -10.22 -11.90 -1.88
C GLU A 52 -11.46 -11.39 -2.64
N ASN A 53 -12.61 -12.05 -2.51
CA ASN A 53 -13.87 -11.64 -3.13
C ASN A 53 -14.35 -10.29 -2.59
N GLU A 54 -14.38 -10.13 -1.27
CA GLU A 54 -14.82 -8.91 -0.58
C GLU A 54 -13.89 -7.73 -0.90
N TRP A 55 -12.57 -7.97 -0.98
CA TRP A 55 -11.58 -6.97 -1.40
C TRP A 55 -11.78 -6.55 -2.85
N SER A 56 -12.01 -7.49 -3.76
CA SER A 56 -12.36 -7.22 -5.15
C SER A 56 -13.65 -6.41 -5.27
N GLN A 57 -14.68 -6.71 -4.48
CA GLN A 57 -15.92 -5.95 -4.45
C GLN A 57 -15.71 -4.53 -3.91
N TYR A 58 -14.94 -4.39 -2.83
CA TYR A 58 -14.64 -3.09 -2.21
C TYR A 58 -13.87 -2.17 -3.16
N THR A 59 -12.83 -2.71 -3.82
CA THR A 59 -11.96 -1.94 -4.71
C THR A 59 -12.46 -1.86 -6.16
N ASN A 60 -13.47 -2.66 -6.52
CA ASN A 60 -13.87 -2.94 -7.90
C ASN A 60 -12.73 -3.53 -8.76
N ALA A 61 -11.80 -4.26 -8.14
CA ALA A 61 -10.75 -4.98 -8.83
C ALA A 61 -11.30 -6.25 -9.49
N LYS A 62 -10.87 -6.54 -10.72
CA LYS A 62 -11.30 -7.73 -11.47
C LYS A 62 -10.94 -9.05 -10.76
N ALA A 63 -9.75 -9.12 -10.18
CA ALA A 63 -9.31 -10.25 -9.38
C ALA A 63 -8.36 -9.79 -8.28
N SER A 64 -8.41 -10.50 -7.14
CA SER A 64 -7.57 -10.26 -5.97
C SER A 64 -6.93 -11.56 -5.51
N PHE A 65 -5.67 -11.50 -5.06
CA PHE A 65 -4.91 -12.66 -4.57
C PHE A 65 -4.20 -12.31 -3.28
N ALA A 66 -4.67 -12.90 -2.17
CA ALA A 66 -4.13 -12.68 -0.85
C ALA A 66 -2.83 -13.46 -0.66
N VAL A 67 -1.82 -12.78 -0.11
CA VAL A 67 -0.48 -13.32 0.09
C VAL A 67 0.04 -12.98 1.48
N THR A 68 1.11 -13.67 1.87
CA THR A 68 1.75 -13.54 3.19
C THR A 68 2.07 -12.12 3.65
N ASN A 69 2.53 -11.21 2.77
CA ASN A 69 2.78 -9.80 3.13
C ASN A 69 2.88 -8.89 1.88
N GLY A 70 2.92 -7.57 2.08
CA GLY A 70 3.05 -6.57 1.02
C GLY A 70 4.42 -6.49 0.32
N THR A 71 5.43 -7.23 0.79
CA THR A 71 6.71 -7.38 0.09
C THR A 71 6.59 -8.49 -0.96
N HIS A 72 5.98 -9.63 -0.58
CA HIS A 72 5.74 -10.74 -1.50
C HIS A 72 4.68 -10.43 -2.57
N THR A 73 3.77 -9.47 -2.34
CA THR A 73 2.90 -8.97 -3.42
C THR A 73 3.73 -8.38 -4.56
N LEU A 74 4.68 -7.49 -4.27
CA LEU A 74 5.55 -6.87 -5.27
C LEU A 74 6.43 -7.91 -5.98
N GLU A 75 7.04 -8.82 -5.22
CA GLU A 75 7.85 -9.90 -5.78
C GLU A 75 7.05 -10.76 -6.77
N VAL A 76 5.84 -11.19 -6.38
CA VAL A 76 4.96 -11.99 -7.25
C VAL A 76 4.52 -11.19 -8.49
N ILE A 77 4.28 -9.88 -8.35
CA ILE A 77 3.97 -8.99 -9.48
C ILE A 77 5.13 -8.97 -10.49
N PHE A 78 6.37 -8.77 -10.03
CA PHE A 78 7.52 -8.77 -10.91
C PHE A 78 7.73 -10.11 -11.62
N LEU A 79 7.64 -11.22 -10.87
CA LEU A 79 7.78 -12.57 -11.43
C LEU A 79 6.68 -12.89 -12.47
N ALA A 80 5.45 -12.44 -12.25
CA ALA A 80 4.35 -12.61 -13.20
C ALA A 80 4.49 -11.77 -14.46
N LEU A 81 5.07 -10.57 -14.35
CA LEU A 81 5.43 -9.71 -15.47
C LEU A 81 6.68 -10.19 -16.22
N GLY A 82 7.38 -11.20 -15.69
CA GLY A 82 8.62 -11.72 -16.27
C GLY A 82 9.81 -10.79 -16.10
N ILE A 83 9.76 -9.89 -15.12
CA ILE A 83 10.84 -8.94 -14.81
C ILE A 83 11.95 -9.67 -14.06
N GLY A 84 13.20 -9.51 -14.52
CA GLY A 84 14.34 -10.10 -13.84
C GLY A 84 15.69 -9.56 -14.29
N ASP A 85 16.67 -10.46 -14.47
CA ASP A 85 18.04 -10.09 -14.80
C ASP A 85 18.13 -9.19 -16.04
N GLY A 86 18.86 -8.08 -15.89
CA GLY A 86 19.07 -7.08 -16.94
C GLY A 86 17.91 -6.10 -17.18
N ASP A 87 16.76 -6.29 -16.54
CA ASP A 87 15.64 -5.35 -16.61
C ASP A 87 15.80 -4.19 -15.62
N GLU A 88 15.23 -3.04 -15.97
CA GLU A 88 15.21 -1.84 -15.13
C GLU A 88 13.77 -1.54 -14.66
N VAL A 89 13.61 -1.19 -13.39
CA VAL A 89 12.33 -0.78 -12.79
C VAL A 89 12.49 0.59 -12.16
N ILE A 90 11.68 1.56 -12.59
CA ILE A 90 11.74 2.93 -12.08
C ILE A 90 10.93 3.02 -10.78
N VAL A 91 11.49 3.70 -9.78
CA VAL A 91 10.89 3.88 -8.45
C VAL A 91 11.35 5.21 -7.85
N ALA A 92 10.54 5.81 -6.98
CA ALA A 92 10.92 7.03 -6.27
C ALA A 92 11.94 6.76 -5.14
N ASP A 93 12.74 7.76 -4.79
CA ASP A 93 13.70 7.72 -3.69
C ASP A 93 13.05 7.73 -2.30
N TRP A 94 11.85 8.30 -2.19
CA TRP A 94 11.06 8.31 -0.95
C TRP A 94 9.98 7.22 -0.94
N SER A 95 10.34 6.05 -0.38
CA SER A 95 9.40 4.96 -0.09
C SER A 95 9.94 4.05 1.03
N PHE A 96 9.20 2.99 1.37
CA PHE A 96 9.70 1.92 2.20
C PHE A 96 10.66 0.99 1.42
N LEU A 97 11.67 0.46 2.11
CA LEU A 97 12.73 -0.36 1.52
C LEU A 97 12.20 -1.57 0.71
N ALA A 98 11.02 -2.11 1.06
CA ALA A 98 10.41 -3.21 0.31
C ALA A 98 10.25 -2.91 -1.18
N THR A 99 9.93 -1.67 -1.56
CA THR A 99 9.71 -1.29 -2.96
C THR A 99 10.98 -1.44 -3.80
N ILE A 100 12.16 -1.11 -3.24
CA ILE A 100 13.46 -1.26 -3.92
C ILE A 100 14.02 -2.67 -3.76
N SER A 101 13.98 -3.22 -2.53
CA SER A 101 14.57 -4.53 -2.25
C SER A 101 13.93 -5.65 -3.05
N THR A 102 12.62 -5.59 -3.35
CA THR A 102 11.94 -6.59 -4.18
C THR A 102 12.36 -6.55 -5.65
N ILE A 103 12.71 -5.37 -6.18
CA ILE A 103 13.32 -5.23 -7.52
C ILE A 103 14.66 -5.99 -7.53
N LEU A 104 15.48 -5.81 -6.48
CA LEU A 104 16.76 -6.49 -6.35
C LEU A 104 16.59 -8.01 -6.13
N THR A 105 15.58 -8.45 -5.36
CA THR A 105 15.30 -9.87 -5.10
C THR A 105 15.01 -10.64 -6.39
N VAL A 106 14.39 -10.01 -7.39
CA VAL A 106 14.16 -10.63 -8.71
C VAL A 106 15.33 -10.43 -9.69
N ASN A 107 16.46 -9.91 -9.21
CA ASN A 107 17.67 -9.57 -9.99
C ASN A 107 17.49 -8.43 -11.02
N ALA A 108 16.45 -7.62 -10.88
CA ALA A 108 16.27 -6.41 -11.68
C ALA A 108 17.03 -5.22 -11.07
N ILE A 109 17.14 -4.14 -11.84
CA ILE A 109 17.92 -2.93 -11.49
C ILE A 109 16.95 -1.79 -11.13
N PRO A 110 16.95 -1.28 -9.89
CA PRO A 110 16.15 -0.11 -9.54
C PRO A 110 16.72 1.16 -10.17
N LYS A 111 15.89 1.91 -10.89
CA LYS A 111 16.18 3.27 -11.37
C LYS A 111 15.47 4.26 -10.46
N ILE A 112 16.25 4.80 -9.53
CA ILE A 112 15.72 5.71 -8.52
C ILE A 112 15.59 7.12 -9.11
N VAL A 113 14.41 7.71 -8.97
CA VAL A 113 14.10 9.08 -9.37
C VAL A 113 13.54 9.87 -8.18
N ASP A 114 13.53 11.19 -8.31
CA ASP A 114 13.03 12.09 -7.28
C ASP A 114 11.50 12.09 -7.19
N VAL A 115 10.98 12.66 -6.11
CA VAL A 115 9.55 12.85 -5.85
C VAL A 115 9.06 14.25 -6.21
N ASP A 116 7.77 14.35 -6.49
CA ASP A 116 7.05 15.61 -6.54
C ASP A 116 7.00 16.22 -5.12
N PRO A 117 7.43 17.47 -4.92
CA PRO A 117 7.53 18.07 -3.59
C PRO A 117 6.17 18.39 -2.96
N LEU A 118 5.09 18.46 -3.74
CA LEU A 118 3.74 18.69 -3.23
C LEU A 118 3.20 17.42 -2.56
N THR A 119 3.39 16.27 -3.21
CA THR A 119 2.74 15.01 -2.84
C THR A 119 3.68 14.00 -2.21
N GLY A 120 4.99 14.12 -2.42
CA GLY A 120 5.95 13.10 -2.02
C GLY A 120 5.87 11.80 -2.81
N THR A 121 5.13 11.79 -3.92
CA THR A 121 5.02 10.64 -4.81
C THR A 121 5.95 10.82 -6.01
N ILE A 122 6.18 9.76 -6.77
CA ILE A 122 7.09 9.79 -7.92
C ILE A 122 6.80 10.95 -8.88
N ASP A 123 7.82 11.72 -9.25
CA ASP A 123 7.68 12.78 -10.27
C ASP A 123 7.62 12.14 -11.66
N VAL A 124 6.52 12.40 -12.38
CA VAL A 124 6.26 11.79 -13.70
C VAL A 124 7.30 12.19 -14.75
N LYS A 125 7.79 13.44 -14.71
CA LYS A 125 8.79 13.93 -15.66
C LYS A 125 10.15 13.31 -15.40
N GLN A 126 10.54 13.16 -14.14
CA GLN A 126 11.75 12.48 -13.74
C GLN A 126 11.69 11.00 -14.13
N ALA A 127 10.54 10.35 -13.93
CA ALA A 127 10.30 8.99 -14.40
C ALA A 127 10.43 8.88 -15.92
N GLU A 128 9.81 9.77 -16.71
CA GLU A 128 9.93 9.79 -18.17
C GLU A 128 11.39 9.90 -18.63
N ASN A 129 12.17 10.80 -18.01
CA ASN A 129 13.58 11.00 -18.34
C ASN A 129 14.46 9.79 -18.00
N ALA A 130 14.05 8.95 -17.03
CA ALA A 130 14.79 7.77 -16.61
C ALA A 130 14.50 6.52 -17.47
N ILE A 131 13.50 6.58 -18.38
CA ILE A 131 13.14 5.46 -19.24
C ILE A 131 14.30 5.13 -20.20
N SER A 132 14.65 3.86 -20.26
CA SER A 132 15.62 3.28 -21.18
C SER A 132 15.01 2.09 -21.93
N ARG A 133 15.76 1.50 -22.87
CA ARG A 133 15.34 0.26 -23.56
C ARG A 133 15.22 -0.95 -22.63
N LYS A 134 15.83 -0.89 -21.44
CA LYS A 134 15.76 -1.94 -20.43
C LYS A 134 14.62 -1.74 -19.44
N THR A 135 13.98 -0.57 -19.43
CA THR A 135 12.87 -0.30 -18.52
C THR A 135 11.69 -1.20 -18.83
N LYS A 136 11.21 -1.95 -17.82
CA LYS A 136 10.04 -2.82 -17.93
C LYS A 136 8.85 -2.35 -17.13
N ALA A 137 9.08 -1.63 -16.04
CA ALA A 137 8.01 -1.14 -15.20
C ALA A 137 8.36 0.16 -14.48
N ILE A 138 7.32 0.85 -14.04
CA ILE A 138 7.37 1.90 -13.03
C ILE A 138 6.56 1.41 -11.82
N VAL A 139 7.15 1.51 -10.63
CA VAL A 139 6.42 1.31 -9.37
C VAL A 139 6.11 2.67 -8.78
N CYS A 140 4.83 3.03 -8.76
CA CYS A 140 4.36 4.25 -8.10
C CYS A 140 3.87 3.93 -6.70
N VAL A 141 4.41 4.64 -5.71
CA VAL A 141 4.03 4.48 -4.31
C VAL A 141 3.10 5.62 -3.92
N HIS A 142 1.95 5.28 -3.38
CA HIS A 142 0.97 6.26 -2.89
C HIS A 142 1.27 6.65 -1.43
N VAL A 143 2.39 7.35 -1.24
CA VAL A 143 2.97 7.64 0.08
C VAL A 143 1.98 8.35 1.00
N ALA A 144 1.83 7.82 2.23
CA ALA A 144 0.87 8.29 3.24
C ALA A 144 -0.61 8.31 2.79
N GLY A 145 -0.91 7.69 1.64
CA GLY A 145 -2.22 7.69 1.01
C GLY A 145 -2.41 8.77 -0.05
N SER A 146 -1.48 9.72 -0.21
CA SER A 146 -1.49 10.65 -1.34
C SER A 146 -1.17 9.87 -2.61
N MET A 147 -2.06 9.90 -3.60
CA MET A 147 -1.88 9.13 -4.83
C MET A 147 -0.95 9.86 -5.79
N SER A 148 -0.14 9.06 -6.49
CA SER A 148 0.70 9.52 -7.59
C SER A 148 -0.15 10.02 -8.76
N ASP A 149 0.44 10.81 -9.66
CA ASP A 149 -0.25 11.23 -10.88
C ASP A 149 -0.49 10.03 -11.81
N MET A 150 -1.64 9.39 -11.62
CA MET A 150 -1.99 8.17 -12.35
C MET A 150 -2.31 8.46 -13.81
N ASP A 151 -2.83 9.65 -14.15
CA ASP A 151 -3.09 9.99 -15.55
C ASP A 151 -1.76 10.08 -16.32
N GLY A 152 -0.76 10.77 -15.76
CA GLY A 152 0.58 10.87 -16.32
C GLY A 152 1.31 9.51 -16.41
N LEU A 153 1.28 8.73 -15.34
CA LEU A 153 1.94 7.41 -15.30
C LEU A 153 1.33 6.40 -16.27
N LEU A 154 -0.01 6.34 -16.36
CA LEU A 154 -0.69 5.44 -17.30
C LEU A 154 -0.39 5.82 -18.75
N GLU A 155 -0.31 7.12 -19.06
CA GLU A 155 0.08 7.60 -20.38
C GLU A 155 1.53 7.19 -20.72
N LEU A 156 2.47 7.31 -19.77
CA LEU A 156 3.84 6.82 -19.95
C LEU A 156 3.87 5.32 -20.21
N GLY A 157 3.14 4.54 -19.41
CA GLY A 157 3.03 3.08 -19.56
C GLY A 157 2.58 2.69 -20.97
N ARG A 158 1.51 3.34 -21.46
CA ARG A 158 0.98 3.14 -22.82
C ARG A 158 1.97 3.55 -23.91
N LYS A 159 2.58 4.73 -23.78
CA LYS A 159 3.50 5.31 -24.77
C LYS A 159 4.77 4.46 -24.94
N HIS A 160 5.30 3.91 -23.86
CA HIS A 160 6.57 3.20 -23.85
C HIS A 160 6.43 1.66 -23.78
N GLY A 161 5.21 1.15 -23.61
CA GLY A 161 4.96 -0.29 -23.49
C GLY A 161 5.56 -0.89 -22.22
N ILE A 162 5.53 -0.14 -21.13
CA ILE A 162 6.04 -0.55 -19.80
C ILE A 162 4.89 -0.68 -18.80
N ALA A 163 5.03 -1.60 -17.84
CA ALA A 163 4.00 -1.85 -16.86
C ALA A 163 3.96 -0.75 -15.78
N ILE A 164 2.76 -0.44 -15.28
CA ILE A 164 2.56 0.44 -14.13
C ILE A 164 2.09 -0.41 -12.95
N ILE A 165 2.89 -0.40 -11.88
CA ILE A 165 2.62 -1.15 -10.65
C ILE A 165 2.32 -0.14 -9.54
N GLU A 166 1.16 -0.27 -8.91
CA GLU A 166 0.75 0.58 -7.79
C GLU A 166 1.16 -0.07 -6.46
N ASP A 167 2.16 0.48 -5.77
CA ASP A 167 2.41 0.17 -4.36
C ASP A 167 1.45 0.99 -3.49
N SER A 168 0.35 0.33 -3.15
CA SER A 168 -0.80 0.89 -2.43
C SER A 168 -0.80 0.52 -0.95
N ALA A 169 0.34 0.11 -0.38
CA ALA A 169 0.47 -0.25 1.03
C ALA A 169 0.07 0.86 2.02
N HIS A 170 -0.01 2.12 1.57
CA HIS A 170 -0.45 3.28 2.35
C HIS A 170 -1.81 3.85 1.89
N ALA A 171 -2.46 3.21 0.93
CA ALA A 171 -3.54 3.80 0.13
C ALA A 171 -4.78 2.92 0.00
N HIS A 172 -5.04 2.03 0.96
CA HIS A 172 -6.21 1.11 0.97
C HIS A 172 -7.54 1.79 0.67
N GLY A 173 -7.73 3.03 1.13
CA GLY A 173 -8.95 3.81 0.91
C GLY A 173 -8.79 4.99 -0.05
N SER A 174 -7.64 5.13 -0.73
CA SER A 174 -7.41 6.24 -1.65
C SER A 174 -8.09 6.01 -2.99
N ARG A 175 -8.47 7.10 -3.67
CA ARG A 175 -9.10 7.06 -4.99
C ARG A 175 -8.56 8.13 -5.94
N TRP A 176 -8.34 7.72 -7.19
CA TRP A 176 -8.01 8.60 -8.31
C TRP A 176 -9.20 8.72 -9.25
N ASN A 177 -9.78 9.91 -9.39
CA ASN A 177 -11.00 10.15 -10.18
C ASN A 177 -12.09 9.10 -9.88
N GLY A 178 -12.30 8.81 -8.59
CA GLY A 178 -13.29 7.83 -8.11
C GLY A 178 -12.86 6.35 -8.15
N HIS A 179 -11.75 5.99 -8.80
CA HIS A 179 -11.23 4.63 -8.90
C HIS A 179 -10.27 4.32 -7.76
N HIS A 180 -10.37 3.15 -7.15
CA HIS A 180 -9.49 2.77 -6.04
C HIS A 180 -8.03 2.68 -6.47
N ALA A 181 -7.13 3.16 -5.61
CA ALA A 181 -5.71 2.81 -5.69
C ALA A 181 -5.53 1.30 -5.87
N GLY A 182 -4.48 0.88 -6.58
CA GLY A 182 -4.17 -0.53 -6.86
C GLY A 182 -5.02 -1.14 -7.99
N THR A 183 -5.93 -0.39 -8.61
CA THR A 183 -6.81 -0.89 -9.68
C THR A 183 -6.61 -0.19 -11.01
N LEU A 184 -5.80 0.86 -11.06
CA LEU A 184 -5.60 1.70 -12.22
C LEU A 184 -4.48 1.15 -13.12
N GLY A 185 -3.37 0.70 -12.55
CA GLY A 185 -2.22 0.12 -13.24
C GLY A 185 -2.45 -1.31 -13.75
N ASP A 186 -1.35 -1.98 -14.09
CA ASP A 186 -1.34 -3.39 -14.48
C ASP A 186 -1.59 -4.32 -13.28
N ALA A 187 -1.03 -3.96 -12.12
CA ALA A 187 -1.25 -4.64 -10.86
C ALA A 187 -1.09 -3.68 -9.66
N GLY A 188 -1.87 -3.92 -8.61
CA GLY A 188 -1.78 -3.24 -7.33
C GLY A 188 -1.23 -4.15 -6.24
N SER A 189 -0.44 -3.59 -5.35
CA SER A 189 0.15 -4.24 -4.20
C SER A 189 -0.34 -3.57 -2.92
N PHE A 190 -0.85 -4.36 -1.98
CA PHE A 190 -1.23 -3.88 -0.66
C PHE A 190 -0.54 -4.66 0.45
N SER A 191 -0.29 -3.97 1.56
CA SER A 191 0.21 -4.55 2.80
C SER A 191 -0.87 -4.49 3.87
N PHE A 192 -0.94 -5.51 4.72
CA PHE A 192 -1.75 -5.59 5.92
C PHE A 192 -0.89 -5.84 7.16
N GLN A 193 0.36 -5.39 7.12
CA GLN A 193 1.25 -5.37 8.28
C GLN A 193 0.61 -4.56 9.42
N SER A 194 0.98 -4.84 10.68
CA SER A 194 0.36 -4.30 11.90
C SER A 194 0.10 -2.79 11.92
N SER A 195 0.90 -1.95 11.26
CA SER A 195 0.68 -0.50 11.25
C SER A 195 -0.30 -0.03 10.17
N LYS A 196 -0.61 -0.87 9.17
CA LYS A 196 -1.41 -0.49 8.00
C LYS A 196 -2.86 -0.18 8.39
N LEU A 197 -3.56 0.51 7.49
CA LEU A 197 -4.90 1.07 7.70
C LEU A 197 -5.99 0.04 8.04
N MET A 198 -5.73 -1.22 7.71
CA MET A 198 -6.37 -2.44 8.22
C MET A 198 -5.30 -3.53 8.28
N THR A 199 -5.44 -4.51 9.18
CA THR A 199 -4.33 -5.44 9.45
C THR A 199 -4.77 -6.78 10.05
N ALA A 200 -3.98 -7.82 9.79
CA ALA A 200 -4.01 -9.10 10.52
C ALA A 200 -2.65 -9.39 11.18
N GLY A 201 -1.91 -8.33 11.57
CA GLY A 201 -0.52 -8.40 12.00
C GLY A 201 0.44 -8.49 10.80
N GLU A 202 0.19 -9.44 9.91
CA GLU A 202 0.86 -9.60 8.61
C GLU A 202 -0.17 -9.96 7.53
N GLY A 203 0.13 -9.64 6.28
CA GLY A 203 -0.69 -9.96 5.12
C GLY A 203 -0.46 -9.03 3.95
N GLY A 204 -0.91 -9.42 2.78
CA GLY A 204 -0.93 -8.59 1.58
C GLY A 204 -1.99 -9.07 0.61
N VAL A 205 -2.33 -8.23 -0.37
CA VAL A 205 -3.19 -8.63 -1.49
C VAL A 205 -2.69 -7.99 -2.77
N ILE A 206 -2.68 -8.78 -3.83
CA ILE A 206 -2.44 -8.34 -5.20
C ILE A 206 -3.80 -8.09 -5.84
N THR A 207 -3.98 -6.96 -6.50
CA THR A 207 -5.14 -6.70 -7.37
C THR A 207 -4.67 -6.59 -8.81
N THR A 208 -5.48 -7.01 -9.77
CA THR A 208 -5.17 -6.80 -11.19
C THR A 208 -6.43 -6.76 -12.04
N LYS A 209 -6.32 -6.07 -13.18
CA LYS A 209 -7.29 -6.13 -14.29
C LYS A 209 -6.80 -6.99 -15.46
N ARG A 210 -5.54 -7.43 -15.45
CA ARG A 210 -4.90 -8.20 -16.51
C ARG A 210 -5.19 -9.69 -16.37
N GLU A 211 -5.98 -10.21 -17.32
CA GLU A 211 -6.36 -11.62 -17.34
C GLU A 211 -5.17 -12.56 -17.51
N ASP A 212 -4.14 -12.12 -18.23
CA ASP A 212 -2.94 -12.91 -18.48
C ASP A 212 -2.08 -13.11 -17.21
N LEU A 213 -2.17 -12.19 -16.23
CA LEU A 213 -1.44 -12.29 -14.97
C LEU A 213 -2.13 -13.19 -13.92
N ILE A 214 -3.44 -13.38 -14.01
CA ILE A 214 -4.23 -14.20 -13.08
C ILE A 214 -3.67 -15.63 -12.91
N PRO A 215 -3.44 -16.43 -13.97
CA PRO A 215 -2.89 -17.77 -13.80
C PRO A 215 -1.46 -17.75 -13.25
N MET A 216 -0.70 -16.69 -13.52
CA MET A 216 0.67 -16.53 -13.01
C MET A 216 0.68 -16.25 -11.51
N PHE A 217 -0.20 -15.36 -11.01
CA PHE A 217 -0.34 -15.08 -9.58
C PHE A 217 -0.74 -16.33 -8.80
N LYS A 218 -1.80 -17.02 -9.22
CA LYS A 218 -2.20 -18.30 -8.62
C LYS A 218 -1.04 -19.29 -8.55
N SER A 219 -0.21 -19.32 -9.60
CA SER A 219 0.92 -20.23 -9.69
C SER A 219 2.05 -19.85 -8.73
N TYR A 220 2.60 -18.64 -8.84
CA TYR A 220 3.74 -18.21 -8.02
C TYR A 220 3.44 -18.21 -6.52
N ILE A 221 2.21 -17.86 -6.13
CA ILE A 221 1.77 -17.87 -4.72
C ILE A 221 1.70 -19.30 -4.17
N ASN A 222 1.33 -20.26 -5.03
CA ASN A 222 1.07 -21.65 -4.66
C ASN A 222 2.18 -22.60 -5.14
N CYS A 223 3.44 -22.26 -4.83
CA CYS A 223 4.62 -23.07 -5.11
C CYS A 223 4.84 -23.37 -6.60
N GLY A 224 4.42 -22.49 -7.52
CA GLY A 224 4.57 -22.70 -8.97
C GLY A 224 3.66 -23.79 -9.56
N ARG A 225 2.56 -24.13 -8.88
CA ARG A 225 1.55 -25.06 -9.41
C ARG A 225 0.72 -24.43 -10.52
N GLY A 226 0.39 -25.17 -11.57
CA GLY A 226 -0.51 -24.70 -12.62
C GLY A 226 -1.98 -24.88 -12.22
N GLU A 227 -2.88 -24.21 -12.94
CA GLU A 227 -4.32 -24.44 -12.79
C GLU A 227 -4.67 -25.91 -13.13
N GLY A 228 -5.52 -26.52 -12.30
CA GLY A 228 -5.88 -27.94 -12.44
C GLY A 228 -4.75 -28.94 -12.13
N ILE A 229 -3.55 -28.48 -11.77
CA ILE A 229 -2.43 -29.36 -11.41
C ILE A 229 -2.49 -29.71 -9.92
N TRP A 230 -2.66 -30.99 -9.63
CA TRP A 230 -2.70 -31.53 -8.28
C TRP A 230 -1.33 -32.10 -7.85
N TYR A 231 -1.09 -32.19 -6.54
CA TYR A 231 0.07 -32.83 -5.92
C TYR A 231 1.46 -32.18 -6.19
N TYR A 232 2.53 -32.97 -6.37
CA TYR A 232 3.95 -32.52 -6.46
C TYR A 232 4.42 -32.09 -7.86
N ARG A 233 3.50 -31.74 -8.78
CA ARG A 233 3.89 -31.21 -10.09
C ARG A 233 3.94 -29.68 -10.05
N HIS A 234 5.11 -29.14 -10.37
CA HIS A 234 5.40 -27.71 -10.37
C HIS A 234 5.87 -27.31 -11.77
N ILE A 235 5.27 -26.26 -12.34
CA ILE A 235 5.55 -25.81 -13.72
C ILE A 235 6.38 -24.53 -13.76
N ARG A 236 6.66 -23.94 -12.58
CA ARG A 236 7.47 -22.73 -12.37
C ARG A 236 8.15 -22.83 -11.01
N LEU A 237 9.20 -22.03 -10.83
CA LEU A 237 9.79 -21.81 -9.53
C LEU A 237 8.99 -20.72 -8.81
N GLY A 238 8.10 -21.13 -7.91
CA GLY A 238 7.31 -20.21 -7.07
C GLY A 238 7.55 -20.45 -5.59
N GLY A 239 6.99 -19.58 -4.75
CA GLY A 239 7.11 -19.66 -3.30
C GLY A 239 5.88 -20.23 -2.62
N ASN A 240 5.97 -20.49 -1.32
CA ASN A 240 4.78 -20.63 -0.50
C ASN A 240 4.40 -19.25 0.06
N TYR A 241 3.60 -18.51 -0.71
CA TYR A 241 3.16 -17.18 -0.32
C TYR A 241 1.68 -17.13 0.07
N ARG A 242 1.05 -18.29 0.25
CA ARG A 242 -0.37 -18.40 0.65
C ARG A 242 -0.61 -17.73 2.00
N LEU A 243 -1.63 -16.87 2.08
CA LEU A 243 -2.10 -16.33 3.35
C LEU A 243 -2.79 -17.45 4.17
N SER A 244 -2.69 -17.40 5.50
CA SER A 244 -3.41 -18.34 6.36
C SER A 244 -4.88 -17.97 6.52
N GLU A 245 -5.72 -18.97 6.84
CA GLU A 245 -7.15 -18.74 7.08
C GLU A 245 -7.41 -17.86 8.31
N TRP A 246 -6.51 -17.89 9.30
CA TRP A 246 -6.55 -17.00 10.46
C TRP A 246 -6.43 -15.54 10.06
N GLN A 247 -5.45 -15.23 9.20
CA GLN A 247 -5.26 -13.88 8.69
C GLN A 247 -6.42 -13.47 7.79
N GLY A 248 -6.89 -14.36 6.91
CA GLY A 248 -8.07 -14.12 6.08
C GLY A 248 -9.28 -13.72 6.93
N ALA A 249 -9.57 -14.48 7.99
CA ALA A 249 -10.71 -14.23 8.87
C ALA A 249 -10.64 -12.86 9.56
N VAL A 250 -9.47 -12.45 10.04
CA VAL A 250 -9.25 -11.12 10.63
C VAL A 250 -9.35 -10.02 9.58
N LEU A 251 -8.80 -10.21 8.37
CA LEU A 251 -8.88 -9.18 7.33
C LEU A 251 -10.32 -8.91 6.88
N ARG A 252 -11.19 -9.93 6.87
CA ARG A 252 -12.63 -9.75 6.59
C ARG A 252 -13.31 -8.88 7.64
N THR A 253 -13.06 -9.13 8.92
CA THR A 253 -13.66 -8.31 10.01
C THR A 253 -13.13 -6.88 9.97
N GLN A 254 -11.85 -6.69 9.66
CA GLN A 254 -11.26 -5.36 9.47
C GLN A 254 -11.87 -4.63 8.27
N LEU A 255 -12.05 -5.33 7.14
CA LEU A 255 -12.62 -4.75 5.92
C LEU A 255 -14.05 -4.28 6.13
N ALA A 256 -14.86 -5.05 6.87
CA ALA A 256 -16.26 -4.73 7.15
C ALA A 256 -16.46 -3.35 7.82
N ARG A 257 -15.48 -2.86 8.58
CA ARG A 257 -15.50 -1.53 9.21
C ARG A 257 -14.59 -0.49 8.56
N PHE A 258 -13.81 -0.90 7.57
CA PHE A 258 -12.74 -0.09 7.00
C PHE A 258 -13.27 1.21 6.36
N ALA A 259 -14.39 1.14 5.65
CA ALA A 259 -14.98 2.30 4.97
C ALA A 259 -15.36 3.43 5.94
N ASP A 260 -15.89 3.12 7.13
CA ASP A 260 -16.27 4.13 8.11
C ASP A 260 -15.06 4.70 8.85
N GLN A 261 -14.07 3.87 9.16
CA GLN A 261 -12.79 4.35 9.67
C GLN A 261 -12.09 5.28 8.68
N GLN A 262 -12.16 4.97 7.38
CA GLN A 262 -11.63 5.80 6.31
C GLN A 262 -12.32 7.16 6.24
N LYS A 263 -13.66 7.21 6.31
CA LYS A 263 -14.41 8.47 6.37
C LYS A 263 -13.99 9.32 7.58
N ASN A 264 -13.87 8.71 8.75
CA ASN A 264 -13.45 9.41 9.97
C ASN A 264 -12.01 9.95 9.84
N ARG A 265 -11.06 9.15 9.34
CA ARG A 265 -9.68 9.61 9.08
C ARG A 265 -9.66 10.77 8.08
N ALA A 266 -10.42 10.68 6.98
CA ALA A 266 -10.48 11.73 5.98
C ALA A 266 -11.06 13.05 6.54
N ALA A 267 -12.14 12.99 7.32
CA ALA A 267 -12.71 14.18 7.95
C ALA A 267 -11.70 14.88 8.87
N ASN A 268 -11.01 14.11 9.73
CA ASN A 268 -10.00 14.64 10.63
C ASN A 268 -8.77 15.18 9.88
N ALA A 269 -8.27 14.47 8.86
CA ALA A 269 -7.14 14.93 8.06
C ALA A 269 -7.46 16.22 7.30
N ASN A 270 -8.68 16.36 6.75
CA ASN A 270 -9.10 17.60 6.10
C ASN A 270 -9.18 18.78 7.07
N TYR A 271 -9.70 18.55 8.28
CA TYR A 271 -9.69 19.57 9.34
C TYR A 271 -8.26 19.97 9.72
N LEU A 272 -7.38 18.99 9.96
CA LEU A 272 -5.97 19.26 10.28
C LEU A 272 -5.27 20.00 9.14
N ASN A 273 -5.53 19.65 7.88
CA ASN A 273 -4.98 20.35 6.72
C ASN A 273 -5.38 21.83 6.74
N ALA A 274 -6.66 22.13 7.00
CA ALA A 274 -7.16 23.49 7.04
C ALA A 274 -6.56 24.31 8.21
N GLU A 275 -6.39 23.71 9.39
CA GLU A 275 -5.87 24.43 10.56
C GLU A 275 -4.35 24.55 10.57
N ILE A 276 -3.62 23.49 10.25
CA ILE A 276 -2.15 23.47 10.28
C ILE A 276 -1.57 24.36 9.18
N ALA A 277 -2.22 24.45 8.00
CA ALA A 277 -1.78 25.35 6.94
C ALA A 277 -1.85 26.84 7.31
N LYS A 278 -2.59 27.21 8.37
CA LYS A 278 -2.62 28.59 8.90
C LYS A 278 -1.40 28.90 9.77
N ILE A 279 -0.65 27.90 10.20
CA ILE A 279 0.50 28.05 11.11
C ILE A 279 1.76 28.27 10.27
N PRO A 280 2.43 29.44 10.36
CA PRO A 280 3.65 29.70 9.61
C PRO A 280 4.72 28.63 9.88
N GLY A 281 5.32 28.12 8.81
CA GLY A 281 6.37 27.11 8.88
C GLY A 281 5.88 25.67 8.88
N PHE A 282 4.58 25.42 8.83
CA PHE A 282 4.01 24.07 8.67
C PHE A 282 3.23 23.97 7.37
N LYS A 283 3.52 22.94 6.58
CA LYS A 283 2.87 22.65 5.30
C LYS A 283 2.37 21.21 5.30
N PRO A 284 1.06 20.98 5.47
CA PRO A 284 0.49 19.65 5.27
C PRO A 284 0.82 19.11 3.88
N GLN A 285 1.06 17.80 3.78
CA GLN A 285 1.28 17.14 2.49
C GLN A 285 0.12 17.43 1.54
N GLY A 286 0.45 17.86 0.34
CA GLY A 286 -0.52 18.10 -0.71
C GLY A 286 -1.01 16.82 -1.37
N ARG A 287 -2.02 16.98 -2.22
CA ARG A 287 -2.52 15.93 -3.10
C ARG A 287 -2.87 16.53 -4.45
N TYR A 288 -2.68 15.75 -5.52
CA TYR A 288 -3.17 16.13 -6.83
C TYR A 288 -4.70 16.20 -6.85
N LYS A 289 -5.26 17.00 -7.77
CA LYS A 289 -6.72 17.13 -7.95
C LYS A 289 -7.38 15.79 -8.28
N GLY A 290 -6.68 14.90 -8.98
CA GLY A 290 -7.16 13.56 -9.29
C GLY A 290 -7.34 12.67 -8.06
N CYS A 291 -6.61 12.91 -6.96
CA CYS A 291 -6.75 12.19 -5.70
C CYS A 291 -8.00 12.67 -4.95
N THR A 292 -9.16 12.12 -5.31
CA THR A 292 -10.47 12.51 -4.75
C THR A 292 -10.59 12.12 -3.28
N ASP A 293 -10.03 10.96 -2.93
CA ASP A 293 -10.05 10.40 -1.59
C ASP A 293 -8.64 9.98 -1.19
N GLN A 294 -8.21 10.32 0.02
CA GLN A 294 -6.88 10.01 0.54
C GLN A 294 -7.00 9.03 1.71
N GLY A 295 -6.29 7.90 1.64
CA GLY A 295 -6.31 6.83 2.64
C GLY A 295 -5.78 7.25 4.02
N ASN A 296 -4.95 8.28 4.09
CA ASN A 296 -4.39 8.85 5.33
C ASN A 296 -3.74 7.77 6.23
N TYR A 297 -2.85 6.95 5.67
CA TYR A 297 -2.04 6.00 6.47
C TYR A 297 -1.19 6.71 7.51
N CYS A 298 -0.62 7.84 7.14
CA CYS A 298 0.02 8.78 8.05
C CYS A 298 -0.48 10.18 7.72
N TYR A 299 -0.44 11.06 8.72
CA TYR A 299 -0.65 12.49 8.51
C TYR A 299 0.71 13.16 8.42
N VAL A 300 1.06 13.66 7.23
CA VAL A 300 2.39 14.19 6.92
C VAL A 300 2.35 15.71 6.89
N VAL A 301 3.31 16.33 7.56
CA VAL A 301 3.51 17.78 7.57
C VAL A 301 4.98 18.06 7.31
N GLU A 302 5.26 18.81 6.26
CA GLU A 302 6.56 19.40 6.00
C GLU A 302 6.74 20.62 6.92
N VAL A 303 7.97 20.79 7.41
CA VAL A 303 8.34 21.89 8.30
C VAL A 303 9.39 22.76 7.63
N GLU A 304 9.14 24.05 7.55
CA GLU A 304 10.10 25.04 7.05
C GLU A 304 10.93 25.55 8.24
N SER A 305 12.05 24.88 8.53
CA SER A 305 12.90 25.17 9.69
C SER A 305 13.27 26.64 9.83
N GLU A 306 13.48 27.35 8.72
CA GLU A 306 13.79 28.79 8.69
C GLU A 306 12.72 29.65 9.37
N LYS A 307 11.44 29.27 9.27
CA LYS A 307 10.31 29.95 9.92
C LYS A 307 10.10 29.48 11.36
N LEU A 308 10.83 28.47 11.79
CA LEU A 308 10.74 27.83 13.11
C LEU A 308 12.07 27.95 13.88
N SER A 309 12.74 29.10 13.74
CA SER A 309 14.01 29.41 14.43
C SER A 309 15.13 28.38 14.17
N GLY A 310 15.15 27.77 12.99
CA GLY A 310 16.12 26.73 12.62
C GLY A 310 15.87 25.36 13.27
N ALA A 311 14.72 25.14 13.91
CA ALA A 311 14.42 23.88 14.55
C ALA A 311 14.34 22.73 13.53
N SER A 312 15.04 21.63 13.82
CA SER A 312 14.96 20.40 13.04
C SER A 312 13.61 19.71 13.22
N ARG A 313 13.23 18.86 12.26
CA ARG A 313 12.06 17.98 12.36
C ARG A 313 11.97 17.24 13.69
N ASP A 314 13.08 16.69 14.18
CA ASP A 314 13.09 15.87 15.40
C ASP A 314 12.88 16.70 16.67
N GLN A 315 13.43 17.92 16.70
CA GLN A 315 13.16 18.87 17.79
C GLN A 315 11.68 19.28 17.81
N ILE A 316 11.09 19.56 16.64
CA ILE A 316 9.67 19.90 16.51
C ILE A 316 8.81 18.72 16.97
N ARG A 317 9.09 17.50 16.47
CA ARG A 317 8.36 16.28 16.85
C ARG A 317 8.40 16.03 18.36
N ASN A 318 9.56 16.19 19.00
CA ASN A 318 9.69 15.96 20.44
C ASN A 318 8.98 17.03 21.29
N ALA A 319 8.68 18.20 20.72
CA ALA A 319 7.96 19.27 21.39
C ALA A 319 6.43 19.14 21.31
N LEU A 320 5.91 18.37 20.35
CA LEU A 320 4.48 18.07 20.16
C LEU A 320 4.04 16.87 21.02
#